data_AF-K2JDJ0-F1
#
_entry.id   AF-K2JDJ0-F1
#
_cell.length_a   1.000
_cell.length_b   1.000
_cell.length_c   1.000
_cell.angle_alpha   90.00
_cell.angle_beta   90.00
_cell.angle_gamma   90.00
#
_symmetry.space_group_name_H-M   'P 1'
#
loop_
_entity.id
_entity.type
_entity.pdbx_description
1 polymer ?
#
loop_
_entity_poly.entity_id
_entity_poly.type
_entity_poly.pdbx_seq_one_letter_code
_entity_poly.pdbx_strand_id
1 'polypeptide(L)' 'MQPPADAMPLSQIVAKIEQRPDFRYIDDLEWDDDGYYEIEYRTKEGGEVRLKLDPKTGEARR' A
#
# COMPACT_ATOMS: atom_id res chain seq x y z
N MET A 1 -13.01 10.79 2.53
CA MET A 1 -13.85 9.61 2.89
C MET A 1 -13.07 8.73 3.86
N GLN A 2 -13.69 7.67 4.42
CA GLN A 2 -12.97 6.68 5.23
C GLN A 2 -12.95 5.33 4.48
N PRO A 3 -11.94 4.48 4.74
CA PRO A 3 -11.93 3.10 4.23
C PRO A 3 -13.21 2.34 4.62
N PRO A 4 -13.69 1.41 3.78
CA PRO A 4 -14.90 0.65 4.07
C PRO A 4 -14.71 -0.23 5.32
N ALA A 5 -15.81 -0.52 6.02
CA ALA A 5 -15.78 -1.25 7.29
C ALA A 5 -15.25 -2.69 7.18
N ASP A 6 -15.30 -3.28 5.98
CA ASP A 6 -14.77 -4.61 5.67
C ASP A 6 -13.36 -4.57 5.06
N ALA A 7 -12.67 -3.42 5.10
CA ALA A 7 -11.27 -3.32 4.74
C ALA A 7 -10.38 -4.17 5.68
N MET A 8 -9.29 -4.68 5.14
CA MET A 8 -8.22 -5.24 5.95
C MET A 8 -7.62 -4.17 6.86
N PRO A 9 -7.12 -4.54 8.06
CA PRO A 9 -6.32 -3.62 8.86
C PRO A 9 -5.13 -3.10 8.05
N LEU A 10 -4.88 -1.78 8.11
CA LEU A 10 -3.78 -1.14 7.38
C LEU A 10 -2.42 -1.79 7.69
N SER A 11 -2.21 -2.22 8.93
CA SER A 11 -1.00 -2.94 9.35
C SER A 11 -0.78 -4.24 8.59
N GLN A 12 -1.83 -4.95 8.17
CA GLN A 12 -1.69 -6.16 7.37
C GLN A 12 -1.31 -5.85 5.92
N ILE A 13 -1.80 -4.73 5.37
CA ILE A 13 -1.41 -4.24 4.05
C ILE A 13 0.07 -3.85 4.07
N VAL A 14 0.50 -3.09 5.08
CA VAL A 14 1.92 -2.72 5.30
C VAL A 14 2.79 -3.97 5.39
N ALA A 15 2.43 -4.95 6.22
CA ALA A 15 3.20 -6.19 6.37
C ALA A 15 3.37 -6.96 5.05
N LYS A 16 2.38 -6.92 4.15
CA LYS A 16 2.50 -7.53 2.80
C LYS A 16 3.51 -6.78 1.92
N ILE A 17 3.54 -5.45 2.00
CA ILE A 17 4.49 -4.63 1.23
C ILE A 17 5.92 -4.82 1.75
N GLU A 18 6.11 -4.88 3.07
CA GLU A 18 7.42 -5.11 3.69
C GLU A 18 8.05 -6.47 3.32
N GLN A 19 7.24 -7.45 2.93
CA GLN A 19 7.71 -8.77 2.47
C GLN A 19 8.24 -8.77 1.02
N ARG A 20 8.08 -7.69 0.27
CA ARG A 20 8.56 -7.62 -1.11
C ARG A 20 10.10 -7.64 -1.16
N PRO A 21 10.71 -8.37 -2.12
CA PRO A 21 12.15 -8.60 -2.12
C PRO A 21 12.97 -7.31 -2.33
N ASP A 22 12.40 -6.33 -3.03
CA ASP A 22 12.99 -5.03 -3.35
C ASP A 22 12.74 -3.96 -2.28
N PHE A 23 11.83 -4.19 -1.32
CA PHE A 23 11.41 -3.21 -0.33
C PHE A 23 12.55 -2.70 0.57
N ARG A 24 12.56 -1.39 0.85
CA ARG A 24 13.47 -0.75 1.82
C ARG A 24 12.72 -0.06 2.95
N TYR A 25 11.85 0.89 2.63
CA TYR A 25 10.99 1.60 3.57
C TYR A 25 9.78 2.22 2.85
N ILE A 26 8.69 2.43 3.57
CA ILE A 26 7.51 3.17 3.09
C ILE A 26 7.83 4.67 3.20
N ASP A 27 7.64 5.38 2.09
CA ASP A 27 7.81 6.84 1.99
C ASP A 27 6.49 7.54 2.37
N ASP A 28 5.37 7.07 1.80
CA ASP A 28 4.03 7.57 2.10
C ASP A 28 2.96 6.46 2.00
N LEU A 29 1.85 6.66 2.72
CA LEU A 29 0.70 5.78 2.74
C LEU A 29 -0.57 6.58 3.04
N GLU A 30 -1.42 6.76 2.03
CA GLU A 30 -2.64 7.55 2.13
C GLU A 30 -3.90 6.82 1.68
N TRP A 31 -5.06 7.25 2.18
CA TRP A 31 -6.36 6.82 1.68
C TRP A 31 -6.85 7.83 0.64
N ASP A 32 -7.12 7.33 -0.56
CA ASP A 32 -7.66 8.14 -1.66
C ASP A 32 -9.21 8.12 -1.63
N ASP A 33 -9.82 9.25 -1.94
CA ASP A 33 -11.27 9.39 -2.04
C ASP A 33 -11.87 8.56 -3.20
N ASP A 34 -11.05 8.11 -4.15
CA ASP A 34 -11.38 7.12 -5.19
C ASP A 34 -11.42 5.67 -4.65
N GLY A 35 -11.22 5.48 -3.35
CA GLY A 35 -11.54 4.24 -2.65
C GLY A 35 -10.43 3.21 -2.62
N TYR A 36 -9.15 3.61 -2.70
CA TYR A 36 -7.97 2.76 -2.54
C TYR A 36 -7.00 3.34 -1.50
N TYR A 37 -6.09 2.50 -1.02
CA TYR A 37 -4.85 3.03 -0.42
C TYR A 37 -3.85 3.31 -1.51
N GLU A 38 -3.21 4.46 -1.47
CA GLU A 38 -2.01 4.69 -2.24
C GLU A 38 -0.78 4.48 -1.34
N ILE A 39 0.16 3.66 -1.79
CA ILE A 39 1.42 3.44 -1.08
C ILE A 39 2.59 3.80 -1.99
N GLU A 40 3.51 4.57 -1.43
CA GLU A 40 4.80 4.89 -2.03
C GLU A 40 5.89 4.25 -1.16
N TYR A 41 6.73 3.40 -1.76
CA TYR A 41 7.87 2.81 -1.06
C TYR A 41 9.16 2.92 -1.85
N ARG A 42 10.27 3.02 -1.12
CA ARG A 42 11.62 3.04 -1.70
C ARG A 42 12.17 1.64 -1.82
N THR A 43 12.84 1.36 -2.93
CA THR A 43 13.52 0.08 -3.13
C THR A 43 14.95 0.10 -2.59
N LYS A 44 15.53 -1.08 -2.39
CA LYS A 44 16.95 -1.24 -1.98
C LYS A 44 17.93 -0.60 -2.95
N GLU A 45 17.55 -0.49 -4.22
CA GLU A 45 18.35 0.11 -5.29
C GLU A 45 18.12 1.63 -5.43
N GLY A 46 17.28 2.23 -4.57
CA GLY A 46 16.98 3.66 -4.58
C GLY A 46 15.84 4.05 -5.53
N GLY A 47 15.14 3.09 -6.11
CA GLY A 47 13.92 3.33 -6.89
C GLY A 47 12.73 3.71 -6.02
N GLU A 48 11.69 4.21 -6.66
CA GLU A 48 10.39 4.52 -6.05
C GLU A 48 9.32 3.65 -6.70
N VAL A 49 8.43 3.09 -5.88
CA VAL A 49 7.30 2.30 -6.35
C VAL A 49 6.04 2.88 -5.73
N ARG A 50 5.11 3.30 -6.60
CA ARG A 50 3.79 3.80 -6.23
C ARG A 50 2.73 2.77 -6.64
N LEU A 51 1.90 2.34 -5.70
CA LEU A 51 0.85 1.34 -5.94
C LEU A 51 -0.50 1.84 -5.42
N LYS A 52 -1.55 1.58 -6.18
CA LYS A 52 -2.94 1.70 -5.73
C LYS A 52 -3.40 0.33 -5.24
N LEU A 53 -3.76 0.22 -3.97
CA LEU A 53 -4.09 -1.04 -3.33
C LEU A 53 -5.58 -1.15 -3.05
N ASP A 54 -6.15 -2.31 -3.35
CA ASP A 54 -7.49 -2.66 -2.90
C ASP A 54 -7.52 -2.79 -1.36
N PRO A 55 -8.40 -2.09 -0.65
CA PRO A 55 -8.40 -2.09 0.81
C PRO A 55 -8.90 -3.41 1.41
N LYS A 56 -9.61 -4.26 0.65
CA LYS A 56 -10.14 -5.55 1.12
C LYS A 56 -9.17 -6.70 0.90
N THR A 57 -8.28 -6.60 -0.09
CA THR A 57 -7.32 -7.67 -0.41
C THR A 57 -5.87 -7.28 -0.16
N GLY A 58 -5.54 -5.99 -0.17
CA GLY A 58 -4.16 -5.47 -0.16
C GLY A 58 -3.40 -5.72 -1.47
N GLU A 59 -4.10 -6.10 -2.54
CA GLU A 59 -3.51 -6.34 -3.86
C GLU A 59 -3.48 -5.06 -4.70
N ALA A 60 -2.52 -4.96 -5.62
CA ALA A 60 -2.46 -3.84 -6.53
C ALA A 60 -3.64 -3.86 -7.50
N ARG A 61 -4.32 -2.73 -7.64
CA ARG A 61 -5.37 -2.50 -8.63
C ARG A 61 -4.73 -2.44 -10.04
N ARG A 62 -5.49 -2.88 -11.03
CA ARG A 62 -5.16 -2.69 -12.46
C ARG A 62 -5.71 -1.37 -12.97
#